data_AF-A0A0F9BGJ5-F1
#
_entry.id   AF-A0A0F9BGJ5-F1
#
_cell.length_a   1.000
_cell.length_b   1.000
_cell.length_c   1.000
_cell.angle_alpha   90.00
_cell.angle_beta   90.00
_cell.angle_gamma   90.00
#
_symmetry.space_group_name_H-M   'P 1'
#
loop_
_entity.id
_entity.type
_entity.pdbx_description
1 polymer ?
#
loop_
_entity_poly.entity_id
_entity_poly.type
_entity_poly.pdbx_seq_one_letter_code
_entity_poly.pdbx_strand_id
1 'polypeptide(L)'
;VSPMTSDLVDSFADLFAADNPPACQVCGYTGTTGTGSPFCCQSMQGHNFKGGFDGKQFLEACGLEPQSERSYSDYVAGKIAGEFE
;
A
#
# COMPACT_ATOMS: atom_id res chain seq x y z
N VAL A 1 -2.02 2.16 26.53
CA VAL A 1 -1.43 2.45 25.20
C VAL A 1 -2.41 3.37 24.50
N SER A 2 -2.03 4.63 24.28
CA SER A 2 -2.91 5.57 23.54
C SER A 2 -3.07 5.07 22.11
N PRO A 3 -4.27 5.10 21.52
CA PRO A 3 -4.43 4.70 20.13
C PRO A 3 -3.63 5.68 19.26
N MET A 4 -2.63 5.18 18.53
CA MET A 4 -2.22 5.87 17.31
C MET A 4 -3.47 5.92 16.44
N THR A 5 -3.87 7.12 16.01
CA THR A 5 -5.02 7.30 15.14
C THR A 5 -4.76 6.56 13.82
N SER A 6 -5.70 5.72 13.36
CA SER A 6 -5.55 4.87 12.16
C SER A 6 -4.91 5.63 10.98
N ASP A 7 -5.37 6.85 10.73
CA ASP A 7 -4.91 7.73 9.66
C ASP A 7 -3.39 7.98 9.64
N LEU A 8 -2.76 8.04 10.82
CA LEU A 8 -1.31 8.22 10.93
C LEU A 8 -0.58 6.94 10.55
N VAL A 9 -1.09 5.78 10.97
CA VAL A 9 -0.50 4.48 10.66
C VAL A 9 -0.62 4.19 9.16
N ASP A 10 -1.77 4.53 8.56
CA ASP A 10 -1.99 4.42 7.12
C ASP A 10 -1.01 5.32 6.34
N SER A 11 -0.79 6.56 6.80
CA SER A 11 0.19 7.47 6.19
C SER A 11 1.62 6.93 6.25
N PHE A 12 2.01 6.27 7.35
CA PHE A 12 3.31 5.63 7.46
C PHE A 12 3.41 4.39 6.58
N ALA A 13 2.35 3.59 6.48
CA ALA A 13 2.30 2.44 5.60
C ALA A 13 2.54 2.84 4.14
N ASP A 14 1.93 3.94 3.68
CA ASP A 14 2.15 4.49 2.35
C ASP A 14 3.59 4.97 2.14
N LEU A 15 4.18 5.65 3.13
CA LEU A 15 5.58 6.11 3.07
C LEU A 15 6.56 4.92 3.00
N PHE A 16 6.33 3.88 3.79
CA PHE A 16 7.15 2.67 3.75
C PHE A 16 6.98 1.89 2.44
N ALA A 17 5.78 1.88 1.86
CA ALA A 17 5.53 1.30 0.54
C ALA A 17 6.26 2.06 -0.57
N ALA A 18 6.29 3.39 -0.49
CA ALA A 18 7.01 4.23 -1.45
C ALA A 18 8.54 4.04 -1.38
N ASP A 19 9.10 3.90 -0.18
CA ASP A 19 10.55 3.73 0.02
C ASP A 19 11.04 2.29 -0.21
N ASN A 20 10.15 1.31 -0.04
CA ASN A 20 10.43 -0.10 -0.29
C ASN A 20 9.50 -0.67 -1.39
N PRO A 21 9.70 -0.29 -2.66
CA PRO A 21 8.94 -0.83 -3.78
C PRO A 21 9.35 -2.29 -4.10
N PRO A 22 8.42 -3.11 -4.62
CA PRO A 22 8.78 -4.42 -5.13
C PRO A 22 9.71 -4.31 -6.35
N ALA A 23 10.65 -5.25 -6.46
CA ALA A 23 11.63 -5.28 -7.55
C ALA A 23 11.40 -6.47 -8.49
N CYS A 24 11.52 -6.23 -9.78
CA CYS A 24 11.58 -7.28 -10.80
C CYS A 24 12.81 -8.16 -10.60
N GLN A 25 12.64 -9.46 -10.38
CA GLN A 25 13.77 -10.38 -10.15
C GLN A 25 14.66 -10.58 -11.39
N VAL A 26 14.10 -10.37 -12.57
CA VAL A 26 14.81 -10.58 -13.85
C VAL A 26 15.61 -9.35 -14.26
N CYS A 27 15.05 -8.17 -14.00
CA CYS A 27 15.52 -6.91 -14.56
C CYS A 27 16.01 -5.91 -13.51
N GLY A 28 15.80 -6.18 -12.21
CA GLY A 28 16.18 -5.32 -11.10
C GLY A 28 15.37 -4.02 -11.01
N TYR A 29 14.40 -3.82 -11.91
CA TYR A 29 13.59 -2.61 -11.96
C TYR A 29 12.64 -2.52 -10.76
N THR A 30 12.70 -1.39 -10.06
CA THR A 30 11.82 -1.03 -8.94
C THR A 30 10.82 0.03 -9.41
N GLY A 31 9.53 -0.29 -9.37
CA GLY A 31 8.46 0.65 -9.73
C GLY A 31 7.32 -0.01 -10.50
N THR A 32 6.08 0.36 -10.16
CA THR A 32 4.87 -0.16 -10.81
C THR A 32 4.24 0.82 -11.80
N THR A 33 4.54 2.12 -11.75
CA THR A 33 3.87 3.09 -12.66
C THR A 33 4.70 4.34 -12.95
N GLY A 34 4.97 4.58 -14.25
CA GLY A 34 5.14 5.91 -14.82
C GLY A 34 6.57 6.33 -15.15
N THR A 35 6.85 6.47 -16.45
CA THR A 35 7.95 7.23 -17.10
C THR A 35 9.31 6.58 -17.34
N GLY A 36 9.64 5.43 -16.75
CA GLY A 36 10.77 4.60 -17.19
C GLY A 36 10.32 3.53 -18.20
N SER A 37 10.82 3.59 -19.43
CA SER A 37 10.53 2.68 -20.58
C SER A 37 9.63 1.45 -20.26
N PRO A 38 8.37 1.42 -20.73
CA PRO A 38 7.42 0.35 -20.44
C PRO A 38 7.78 -0.98 -21.15
N PHE A 39 8.83 -1.01 -21.97
CA PHE A 39 9.12 -2.13 -22.86
C PHE A 39 9.77 -3.34 -22.17
N CYS A 40 10.34 -3.20 -20.97
CA CYS A 40 10.96 -4.35 -20.29
C CYS A 40 9.93 -5.27 -19.59
N CYS A 41 8.76 -4.75 -19.20
CA CYS A 41 7.76 -5.49 -18.42
C CYS A 41 6.43 -5.75 -19.16
N GLN A 42 6.26 -5.18 -20.37
CA GLN A 42 5.00 -5.24 -21.13
C GLN A 42 4.60 -6.65 -21.58
N SER A 43 5.54 -7.59 -21.72
CA SER A 43 5.19 -8.96 -22.09
C SER A 43 4.71 -9.82 -20.90
N MET A 44 4.92 -9.38 -19.65
CA MET A 44 4.59 -10.05 -18.37
C MET A 44 4.97 -11.55 -18.22
N GLN A 45 5.39 -12.24 -19.28
CA GLN A 45 5.80 -13.63 -19.26
C GLN A 45 7.22 -13.71 -18.70
N GLY A 46 7.32 -14.26 -17.48
CA GLY A 46 8.60 -14.55 -16.83
C GLY A 46 9.13 -13.47 -15.90
N HIS A 47 8.48 -12.30 -15.80
CA HIS A 47 8.87 -11.25 -14.86
C HIS A 47 8.10 -11.41 -13.54
N ASN A 48 8.80 -11.93 -12.53
CA ASN A 48 8.28 -12.01 -11.18
C ASN A 48 8.81 -10.84 -10.35
N PHE A 49 7.92 -10.16 -9.63
CA PHE A 49 8.29 -9.13 -8.67
C PHE A 49 8.42 -9.76 -7.28
N LYS A 50 9.48 -9.40 -6.55
CA LYS A 50 9.73 -9.88 -5.18
C LYS A 50 10.15 -8.72 -4.29
N GLY A 51 9.85 -8.86 -3.00
CA GLY A 51 10.16 -7.88 -1.98
C GLY A 51 9.10 -6.79 -1.95
N GLY A 52 9.48 -5.65 -1.39
CA GLY A 52 8.59 -4.55 -1.11
C GLY A 52 7.99 -4.59 0.30
N PHE A 53 7.26 -3.55 0.63
CA PHE A 53 6.59 -3.40 1.92
C PHE A 53 5.35 -4.32 2.03
N ASP A 54 5.27 -5.09 3.11
CA ASP A 54 4.09 -5.87 3.48
C ASP A 54 3.22 -5.05 4.45
N GLY A 55 2.28 -4.30 3.89
CA GLY A 55 1.36 -3.47 4.68
C GLY A 55 0.51 -4.28 5.64
N LYS A 56 0.19 -5.54 5.33
CA LYS A 56 -0.61 -6.39 6.23
C LYS A 56 0.18 -6.73 7.49
N GLN A 57 1.44 -7.15 7.34
CA GLN A 57 2.30 -7.44 8.50
C GLN A 57 2.57 -6.18 9.34
N PHE A 58 2.72 -5.02 8.69
CA PHE A 58 2.89 -3.76 9.39
C PHE A 58 1.67 -3.39 10.23
N LEU A 59 0.46 -3.47 9.65
CA LEU A 59 -0.78 -3.18 10.37
C LEU A 59 -1.01 -4.16 11.53
N GLU A 60 -0.75 -5.45 11.31
CA GLU A 60 -0.81 -6.47 12.37
C GLU A 60 0.15 -6.15 13.53
N ALA A 61 1.38 -5.73 13.22
CA ALA A 61 2.35 -5.31 14.23
C ALA A 61 1.91 -4.03 14.97
N CYS A 62 1.13 -3.16 14.32
CA CYS A 62 0.49 -2.00 14.94
C CYS A 62 -0.79 -2.36 15.74
N GLY A 63 -1.24 -3.62 15.71
CA GLY A 63 -2.49 -4.05 16.34
C GLY A 63 -3.74 -3.55 15.60
N LEU A 64 -3.60 -3.26 14.31
CA LEU A 64 -4.67 -2.80 13.43
C LEU A 64 -5.06 -3.88 12.43
N GLU A 65 -6.35 -3.92 12.09
CA GLU A 65 -6.86 -4.77 11.02
C GLU A 65 -6.73 -4.03 9.68
N PRO A 66 -6.45 -4.74 8.57
CA PRO A 66 -6.50 -4.14 7.24
C PRO A 66 -7.89 -3.57 6.98
N GLN A 67 -7.97 -2.30 6.59
CA GLN A 67 -9.24 -1.75 6.14
C GLN A 67 -9.72 -2.54 4.90
N SER A 68 -10.89 -3.16 5.02
CA SER A 68 -11.55 -3.77 3.86
C SER A 68 -12.15 -2.68 2.97
N GLU A 69 -12.36 -2.95 1.67
CA GLU A 69 -13.04 -1.98 0.78
C GLU A 69 -14.42 -1.54 1.30
N ARG A 70 -15.09 -2.40 2.09
CA ARG A 70 -16.31 -2.02 2.83
C ARG A 70 -16.04 -0.95 3.88
N SER A 71 -15.01 -1.14 4.69
CA SER A 71 -14.60 -0.18 5.73
C SER A 71 -14.25 1.19 5.15
N TYR A 72 -13.58 1.24 3.99
CA TYR A 72 -13.24 2.51 3.33
C TYR A 72 -14.49 3.20 2.77
N SER A 73 -15.39 2.43 2.15
CA SER A 73 -16.66 2.97 1.63
C SER A 73 -17.53 3.53 2.75
N ASP A 74 -17.59 2.85 3.89
CA ASP A 74 -18.34 3.29 5.07
C ASP A 74 -17.71 4.51 5.74
N TYR A 75 -16.37 4.58 5.81
CA TYR A 75 -15.65 5.78 6.26
C TYR A 75 -15.93 6.98 5.35
N VAL A 76 -15.85 6.81 4.03
CA VAL A 76 -16.13 7.87 3.05
C VAL A 76 -17.59 8.31 3.16
N ALA A 77 -18.52 7.37 3.27
CA ALA A 77 -19.93 7.67 3.48
C ALA A 77 -20.16 8.46 4.77
N GLY A 78 -19.54 8.06 5.87
CA GLY A 78 -19.62 8.77 7.15
C GLY A 78 -18.99 10.16 7.12
N LYS A 79 -17.87 10.35 6.42
CA LYS A 79 -17.25 11.68 6.23
C LYS A 79 -18.12 12.60 5.37
N ILE A 80 -18.76 12.07 4.33
CA ILE A 80 -19.69 12.85 3.49
C ILE A 80 -20.96 13.19 4.29
N ALA A 81 -21.42 12.27 5.15
CA ALA A 81 -22.57 12.47 6.01
C ALA A 81 -22.30 13.39 7.22
N GLY A 82 -21.04 13.71 7.51
CA GLY A 82 -20.65 14.54 8.65
C GLY A 82 -20.74 13.81 10.00
N GLU A 83 -20.63 12.49 9.99
CA GLU A 83 -20.80 11.63 11.19
C GLU A 83 -19.50 11.38 11.94
N PHE A 84 -18.35 11.72 11.35
CA PHE A 84 -17.03 11.63 11.97
C PHE A 84 -16.37 13.01 11.92
N GLU A 85 -16.21 13.63 13.10
CA GLU A 85 -15.49 14.91 13.33
C GLU A 85 -14.00 14.70 13.57
#